data_AF-A0AAJ0DG22-F1
#
_entry.id   AF-A0AAJ0DG22-F1
#
_cell.length_a   1.000
_cell.length_b   1.000
_cell.length_c   1.000
_cell.angle_alpha   90.00
_cell.angle_beta   90.00
_cell.angle_gamma   90.00
#
_symmetry.space_group_name_H-M   'P 1'
#
loop_
_entity.id
_entity.type
_entity.pdbx_description
1 polymer ?
#
loop_
_entity_poly.entity_id
_entity_poly.type
_entity_poly.pdbx_seq_one_letter_code
_entity_poly.pdbx_strand_id
1 'polypeptide(L)' 'MSATPLHDLWEASASQPFQPTFSKDSQFQIGFTLLFIGLLLTGLFGLNNTLKNVPLYGVPASLAFG' A
#
# COMPACT_ATOMS: atom_id res chain seq x y z
N MET A 1 6.49 -26.89 -26.88
CA MET A 1 5.29 -26.29 -26.29
C MET A 1 5.34 -24.81 -26.60
N SER A 2 4.66 -24.38 -27.66
CA SER A 2 4.80 -23.06 -28.28
C SER A 2 4.15 -21.98 -27.43
N ALA A 3 4.79 -20.81 -27.34
CA ALA A 3 4.34 -19.64 -26.57
C ALA A 3 3.06 -18.95 -27.12
N THR A 4 2.46 -19.52 -28.17
CA THR A 4 1.23 -19.07 -28.83
C THR A 4 0.09 -18.70 -27.88
N PRO A 5 -0.27 -19.50 -26.87
CA PRO A 5 -1.45 -19.21 -26.05
C PRO A 5 -1.32 -17.97 -25.16
N LEU A 6 -0.10 -17.60 -24.73
CA LEU A 6 0.12 -16.37 -23.95
C LEU A 6 0.12 -15.13 -24.84
N HIS A 7 0.62 -15.27 -26.07
CA HIS A 7 0.62 -14.19 -27.05
C HIS A 7 -0.81 -13.85 -27.48
N ASP A 8 -1.63 -14.86 -27.77
CA ASP A 8 -3.05 -14.65 -28.12
C ASP A 8 -3.84 -13.98 -26.96
N LEU A 9 -3.54 -14.36 -25.72
CA LEU A 9 -4.09 -13.72 -24.51
C LEU A 9 -3.64 -12.27 -24.34
N TRP A 10 -2.38 -11.96 -24.65
CA TRP A 10 -1.85 -10.60 -24.62
C TRP A 10 -2.55 -9.70 -25.63
N GLU A 11 -2.67 -10.16 -26.88
CA GLU A 11 -3.36 -9.42 -27.95
C GLU A 11 -4.84 -9.20 -27.61
N ALA A 12 -5.53 -10.21 -27.06
CA ALA A 12 -6.91 -10.07 -26.62
C ALA A 12 -7.07 -9.06 -25.46
N SER A 13 -6.07 -8.96 -24.58
CA SER A 13 -6.06 -8.07 -23.40
C SER A 13 -5.67 -6.63 -23.72
N ALA A 14 -5.21 -6.32 -24.94
CA ALA A 14 -4.80 -4.97 -25.34
C ALA A 14 -5.92 -3.92 -25.17
N SER A 15 -7.18 -4.35 -25.24
CA SER A 15 -8.37 -3.50 -25.04
C SER A 15 -8.76 -3.31 -23.57
N GLN A 16 -8.11 -4.01 -22.63
CA GLN A 16 -8.43 -4.03 -21.20
C GLN A 16 -7.23 -3.55 -20.37
N PRO A 17 -6.89 -2.26 -20.42
CA PRO A 17 -5.75 -1.73 -19.68
C PRO A 17 -6.00 -1.81 -18.17
N PHE A 18 -4.95 -2.18 -17.43
CA PHE A 18 -4.97 -2.15 -15.97
C PHE A 18 -5.29 -0.74 -15.46
N GLN A 19 -6.33 -0.64 -14.63
CA GLN A 19 -6.73 0.60 -13.97
C GLN A 19 -6.28 0.53 -12.51
N PRO A 20 -5.17 1.21 -12.14
CA PRO A 20 -4.71 1.19 -10.77
C PRO A 20 -5.71 1.94 -9.88
N THR A 21 -5.92 1.45 -8.66
CA THR A 21 -6.75 2.14 -7.65
C THR A 21 -6.25 3.55 -7.36
N PHE A 22 -4.93 3.77 -7.47
CA PHE A 22 -4.30 5.08 -7.29
C PHE A 22 -3.52 5.46 -8.56
N SER A 23 -3.67 6.71 -9.00
CA SER A 23 -2.92 7.23 -10.16
C SER A 23 -1.43 7.23 -9.88
N LYS A 24 -0.61 7.06 -10.94
CA LYS A 24 0.85 7.06 -10.84
C LYS A 24 1.40 8.34 -10.19
N ASP A 25 0.79 9.48 -10.51
CA ASP A 25 1.20 10.79 -10.00
C ASP A 25 0.93 10.97 -8.50
N SER A 26 -0.01 10.19 -7.93
CA SER A 26 -0.36 10.26 -6.51
C SER A 26 0.39 9.25 -5.62
N GLN A 27 1.06 8.25 -6.21
CA GLN A 27 1.70 7.16 -5.45
C GLN A 27 2.71 7.67 -4.42
N PHE A 28 3.54 8.64 -4.79
CA PHE A 28 4.52 9.22 -3.87
C PHE A 28 3.84 9.96 -2.72
N GLN A 29 2.85 10.80 -3.02
CA GLN A 29 2.12 11.56 -2.01
C GLN A 29 1.41 10.64 -1.03
N ILE A 30 0.72 9.60 -1.52
CA ILE A 30 0.02 8.62 -0.67
C ILE A 30 1.01 7.85 0.19
N GLY A 31 2.07 7.31 -0.40
CA GLY A 31 3.10 6.57 0.35
C GLY A 31 3.79 7.43 1.40
N PHE A 32 4.16 8.67 1.06
CA PHE A 32 4.75 9.62 2.00
C PHE A 32 3.78 9.98 3.13
N THR A 33 2.50 10.18 2.82
CA THR A 33 1.47 10.47 3.82
C THR A 33 1.29 9.30 4.77
N LEU A 34 1.23 8.07 4.26
CA LEU A 34 1.15 6.86 5.09
C LEU A 34 2.38 6.73 5.99
N LEU A 35 3.58 6.92 5.46
CA LEU A 35 4.83 6.85 6.23
C LEU A 35 4.89 7.94 7.31
N PHE A 36 4.45 9.16 7.00
CA PHE A 36 4.37 10.25 7.99
C PHE A 36 3.37 9.93 9.10
N ILE A 37 2.20 9.39 8.77
CA ILE A 37 1.21 8.93 9.75
C ILE A 37 1.78 7.80 10.61
N GLY A 38 2.46 6.82 10.00
CA GLY A 38 3.13 5.73 10.70
C GLY A 38 4.15 6.24 11.72
N LEU A 39 4.99 7.19 11.31
CA LEU A 39 5.96 7.83 12.20
C LEU A 39 5.30 8.52 13.40
N LEU A 40 4.23 9.28 13.18
CA LEU A 40 3.50 9.96 14.26
C LEU A 40 2.84 8.98 15.22
N LEU A 41 2.17 7.95 14.71
CA LEU A 41 1.49 6.94 15.52
C LEU A 41 2.49 6.10 16.33
N THR A 42 3.62 5.71 15.74
CA THR A 42 4.71 5.03 16.46
C THR A 42 5.31 5.94 17.52
N GLY A 43 5.51 7.22 17.22
CA GLY A 43 5.95 8.21 18.20
C GLY A 43 4.98 8.29 19.39
N LEU A 44 3.68 8.48 19.14
CA LEU A 44 2.63 8.52 20.16
C LEU A 44 2.57 7.25 21.00
N PHE A 45 2.70 6.08 20.37
CA PHE A 45 2.81 4.81 21.08
C PHE A 45 4.05 4.74 21.98
N GLY A 46 5.20 5.24 21.50
CA GLY A 46 6.44 5.33 22.26
C GLY A 46 6.33 6.20 23.50
N LEU A 47 5.53 7.28 23.46
CA LEU A 47 5.27 8.15 24.62
C LEU A 47 4.45 7.46 25.71
N ASN A 48 3.59 6.50 25.36
CA ASN A 48 2.79 5.73 26.32
C ASN A 48 2.67 4.27 25.86
N ASN A 49 3.74 3.52 26.08
CA ASN A 49 3.90 2.16 25.59
C ASN A 49 3.21 1.16 26.53
N THR A 50 1.90 0.99 26.39
CA THR A 50 1.12 -0.01 27.10
C THR A 50 0.36 -0.89 26.12
N LEU A 51 0.09 -2.14 26.51
CA LEU A 51 -0.67 -3.09 25.69
C LEU A 51 -2.06 -2.56 25.30
N LYS A 52 -2.67 -1.72 26.14
CA LYS A 52 -3.96 -1.08 25.84
C LYS A 52 -3.90 -0.12 24.64
N ASN A 53 -2.72 0.44 24.38
CA ASN A 53 -2.49 1.41 23.30
C ASN A 53 -2.10 0.73 21.99
N VAL A 54 -1.86 -0.58 22.00
CA VAL A 54 -1.49 -1.35 20.79
C VAL A 54 -2.59 -1.31 19.73
N PRO A 55 -3.89 -1.58 20.03
CA PRO A 55 -4.93 -1.51 19.00
C PRO A 55 -5.15 -0.09 18.47
N LEU A 56 -4.86 0.93 19.28
CA LEU A 56 -5.13 2.32 18.95
C LEU A 56 -4.00 2.97 18.13
N TYR A 57 -2.74 2.69 18.47
CA TYR A 57 -1.57 3.30 17.83
C TYR A 57 -0.68 2.28 17.13
N GLY A 58 -0.41 1.13 17.77
CA GLY A 58 0.50 0.12 17.23
C GLY A 58 -0.01 -0.53 15.94
N VAL A 59 -1.23 -1.05 15.95
CA VAL A 59 -1.83 -1.71 14.77
C VAL A 59 -1.96 -0.73 13.60
N PRO A 60 -2.52 0.48 13.77
CA PRO A 60 -2.60 1.43 12.65
C PRO A 60 -1.23 1.93 12.18
N ALA A 61 -0.24 2.09 13.07
CA ALA A 61 1.13 2.45 12.67
C ALA A 61 1.77 1.36 11.78
N SER A 62 1.64 0.09 12.17
CA SER A 62 2.19 -1.03 11.38
C SER A 62 1.58 -1.06 9.98
N LEU A 63 0.24 -0.95 9.87
CA LEU A 63 -0.45 -0.93 8.57
C LEU A 63 -0.04 0.25 7.70
N ALA A 64 0.34 1.38 8.30
CA ALA A 64 0.82 2.55 7.57
C ALA A 64 2.27 2.37 7.06
N PHE A 65 3.07 1.51 7.71
CA PHE A 65 4.43 1.17 7.24
C PHE A 65 4.46 0.03 6.21
N GLY A 66 3.61 -1.00 6.35
CA GLY A 66 3.57 -2.17 5.46
C GLY A 66 3.23 -3.45 6.21
#